data_AF-A0A261GFQ2-F1
#
_entry.id   AF-A0A261GFQ2-F1
#
_cell.length_a   1.000
_cell.length_b   1.000
_cell.length_c   1.000
_cell.angle_alpha   90.00
_cell.angle_beta   90.00
_cell.angle_gamma   90.00
#
_symmetry.space_group_name_H-M   'P 1'
#
loop_
_entity.id
_entity.type
_entity.pdbx_description
1 polymer ?
#
loop_
_entity_poly.entity_id
_entity_poly.type
_entity_poly.pdbx_seq_one_letter_code
_entity_poly.pdbx_strand_id
1 'polypeptide(L)'
;SIGIEWLLSHSSLRAIGFEGHPERAARARENALRLGVDRLVIAEGRAPEVLQGQPLPDAVFIGGGLSQTLLDQLYALLKPGTRLVAHAVTLESEAMLAMAHAAKGGSLLRVELAESQP
;
A
#
# COMPACT_ATOMS: atom_id res chain seq x y z
N SER A 1 7.88 -0.66 7.53
CA SER A 1 7.20 -1.28 6.38
C SER A 1 5.77 -1.60 6.81
N ILE A 2 4.74 -1.03 6.16
CA ILE A 2 3.35 -1.20 6.61
C ILE A 2 2.89 -2.66 6.63
N GLY A 3 3.33 -3.48 5.66
CA GLY A 3 3.01 -4.91 5.65
C GLY A 3 3.57 -5.66 6.88
N ILE A 4 4.76 -5.28 7.35
CA ILE A 4 5.36 -5.86 8.56
C ILE A 4 4.59 -5.42 9.81
N GLU A 5 4.33 -4.12 9.97
CA GLU A 5 3.56 -3.59 11.11
C GLU A 5 2.15 -4.20 11.19
N TRP A 6 1.49 -4.36 10.03
CA TRP A 6 0.20 -5.03 9.93
C TRP A 6 0.27 -6.46 10.48
N LEU A 7 1.28 -7.23 10.11
CA LEU A 7 1.47 -8.59 10.61
C LEU A 7 1.85 -8.62 12.10
N LEU A 8 2.65 -7.68 12.58
CA LEU A 8 3.00 -7.59 14.00
C LEU A 8 1.79 -7.26 14.88
N SER A 9 0.78 -6.57 14.34
CA SER A 9 -0.40 -6.18 15.12
C SER A 9 -1.27 -7.36 15.57
N HIS A 10 -1.31 -8.46 14.80
CA HIS A 10 -2.05 -9.67 15.19
C HIS A 10 -1.65 -10.90 14.38
N SER A 11 -1.66 -12.08 15.00
CA SER A 11 -1.21 -13.35 14.39
C SER A 11 -2.12 -13.87 13.28
N SER A 12 -3.43 -13.57 13.33
CA SER A 12 -4.39 -13.99 12.30
C SER A 12 -4.32 -13.19 10.99
N LEU A 13 -3.54 -12.11 10.96
CA LEU A 13 -3.43 -11.23 9.80
C LEU A 13 -2.46 -11.78 8.76
N ARG A 14 -2.75 -11.45 7.50
CA ARG A 14 -1.97 -11.79 6.31
C ARG A 14 -1.69 -10.53 5.51
N ALA A 15 -0.58 -10.52 4.77
CA ALA A 15 -0.20 -9.42 3.90
C ALA A 15 0.54 -9.92 2.66
N ILE A 16 0.25 -9.29 1.52
CA ILE A 16 0.97 -9.44 0.26
C ILE A 16 1.53 -8.07 -0.10
N GLY A 17 2.85 -7.96 -0.25
CA GLY A 17 3.53 -6.78 -0.77
C GLY A 17 3.87 -6.95 -2.24
N PHE A 18 3.75 -5.87 -3.02
CA PHE A 18 4.11 -5.84 -4.43
C PHE A 18 5.33 -4.94 -4.62
N GLU A 19 6.41 -5.47 -5.20
CA GLU A 19 7.66 -4.74 -5.38
C GLU A 19 8.33 -5.10 -6.71
N GLY A 20 8.56 -4.09 -7.55
CA GLY A 20 9.13 -4.28 -8.89
C GLY A 20 10.66 -4.34 -8.93
N HIS A 21 11.35 -3.98 -7.86
CA HIS A 21 12.81 -4.02 -7.77
C HIS A 21 13.27 -5.26 -6.99
N PRO A 22 13.95 -6.23 -7.63
CA PRO A 22 14.30 -7.50 -7.00
C PRO A 22 15.09 -7.35 -5.70
N GLU A 23 16.06 -6.43 -5.64
CA GLU A 23 16.82 -6.20 -4.40
C GLU A 23 15.98 -5.60 -3.26
N ARG A 24 14.95 -4.79 -3.57
CA ARG A 24 14.04 -4.27 -2.54
C ARG A 24 13.09 -5.38 -2.07
N ALA A 25 12.64 -6.22 -2.99
CA ALA A 25 11.82 -7.39 -2.66
C ALA A 25 12.60 -8.37 -1.75
N ALA A 26 13.85 -8.68 -2.08
CA ALA A 26 14.73 -9.49 -1.26
C ALA A 26 14.92 -8.88 0.15
N ARG A 27 15.24 -7.58 0.24
CA ARG A 27 15.35 -6.87 1.53
C ARG A 27 14.04 -6.90 2.32
N ALA A 28 12.89 -6.77 1.68
CA ALA A 28 11.59 -6.85 2.34
C ALA A 28 11.36 -8.23 2.96
N ARG A 29 11.70 -9.31 2.25
CA ARG A 29 11.63 -10.69 2.76
C ARG A 29 12.58 -10.92 3.93
N GLU A 30 13.82 -10.46 3.83
CA GLU A 30 14.82 -10.57 4.91
C GLU A 30 14.36 -9.82 6.18
N ASN A 31 13.85 -8.60 6.02
CA ASN A 31 13.31 -7.82 7.14
C ASN A 31 12.13 -8.53 7.81
N ALA A 32 11.23 -9.13 7.01
CA ALA A 32 10.10 -9.87 7.53
C ALA A 32 10.54 -11.11 8.33
N LEU A 33 11.50 -11.86 7.81
CA LEU A 33 12.09 -13.01 8.50
C LEU A 33 12.75 -12.58 9.82
N ARG A 34 13.58 -11.54 9.80
CA ARG A 34 14.27 -11.04 10.99
C ARG A 34 13.32 -10.57 12.09
N LEU A 35 12.13 -10.08 11.72
CA LEU A 35 11.11 -9.59 12.64
C LEU A 35 10.04 -10.64 13.00
N GLY A 36 10.23 -11.91 12.62
CA GLY A 36 9.32 -13.00 12.98
C GLY A 36 7.96 -12.96 12.26
N VAL A 37 7.89 -12.30 11.11
CA VAL A 37 6.69 -12.20 10.27
C VAL A 37 6.97 -12.72 8.85
N ASP A 38 7.65 -13.86 8.76
CA ASP A 38 7.95 -14.61 7.53
C ASP A 38 6.70 -14.97 6.70
N ARG A 39 5.50 -14.90 7.29
CA ARG A 39 4.21 -14.94 6.59
C ARG A 39 3.91 -13.71 5.69
N LEU A 40 4.80 -12.71 5.62
CA LEU A 40 4.72 -11.65 4.62
C LEU A 40 5.08 -12.22 3.24
N VAL A 41 4.12 -12.26 2.33
CA VAL A 41 4.36 -12.66 0.95
C VAL A 41 4.79 -11.44 0.15
N ILE A 42 5.87 -11.56 -0.63
CA ILE A 42 6.29 -10.51 -1.58
C ILE A 42 6.15 -11.06 -3.00
N ALA A 43 5.20 -10.49 -3.75
CA ALA A 43 5.03 -10.72 -5.17
C ALA A 43 5.89 -9.71 -5.94
N GLU A 44 6.82 -10.22 -6.75
CA GLU A 44 7.68 -9.37 -7.55
C GLU A 44 6.98 -8.86 -8.80
N GLY A 45 7.15 -7.57 -9.07
CA GLY A 45 6.54 -6.86 -10.18
C GLY A 45 5.81 -5.60 -9.72
N ARG A 46 5.29 -4.85 -10.68
CA ARG A 46 4.65 -3.56 -10.44
C ARG A 46 3.14 -3.72 -10.43
N ALA A 47 2.51 -2.99 -9.51
CA ALA A 47 1.09 -2.77 -9.60
C ALA A 47 0.84 -1.72 -10.70
N PRO A 48 -0.20 -1.89 -11.52
CA PRO A 48 -1.29 -2.84 -11.31
C PRO A 48 -1.13 -4.20 -12.01
N GLU A 49 -0.04 -4.45 -12.74
CA GLU A 49 0.14 -5.63 -13.59
C GLU A 49 0.10 -6.95 -12.81
N VAL A 50 0.71 -6.98 -11.61
CA VAL A 50 0.80 -8.20 -10.80
C VAL A 50 -0.35 -8.41 -9.81
N LEU A 51 -1.41 -7.60 -9.91
CA LEU A 51 -2.59 -7.76 -9.07
C LEU A 51 -3.47 -8.93 -9.51
N GLN A 52 -3.41 -9.32 -10.78
CA GLN A 52 -4.22 -10.42 -11.31
C GLN A 52 -3.83 -11.77 -10.68
N GLY A 53 -4.83 -12.58 -10.37
CA GLY A 53 -4.65 -13.90 -9.75
C GLY A 53 -4.34 -13.85 -8.24
N GLN A 54 -4.20 -12.67 -7.64
CA GLN A 54 -4.01 -12.52 -6.21
C GLN A 54 -5.35 -12.63 -5.45
N PRO A 55 -5.34 -13.10 -4.19
CA PRO A 55 -6.51 -13.05 -3.34
C PRO A 55 -7.01 -11.60 -3.17
N LEU A 56 -8.33 -11.42 -3.23
CA LEU A 56 -8.93 -10.11 -2.95
C LEU A 56 -8.69 -9.71 -1.49
N PRO A 57 -8.15 -8.51 -1.22
CA PRO A 57 -7.82 -8.08 0.14
C PRO A 57 -9.03 -7.47 0.85
N ASP A 58 -9.01 -7.50 2.18
CA ASP A 58 -9.95 -6.75 3.03
C ASP A 58 -9.49 -5.29 3.27
N ALA A 59 -8.19 -5.02 3.07
CA ALA A 59 -7.59 -3.69 3.15
C ALA A 59 -6.42 -3.54 2.17
N VAL A 60 -6.29 -2.35 1.58
CA VAL A 60 -5.21 -1.97 0.66
C VAL A 60 -4.49 -0.75 1.21
N PHE A 61 -3.16 -0.79 1.17
CA PHE A 61 -2.31 0.36 1.45
C PHE A 61 -1.44 0.68 0.23
N ILE A 62 -1.49 1.93 -0.23
CA ILE A 62 -0.66 2.45 -1.32
C ILE A 62 0.36 3.42 -0.72
N GLY A 63 1.58 2.94 -0.48
CA GLY A 63 2.69 3.76 0.02
C GLY A 63 3.51 4.45 -1.07
N GLY A 64 3.40 3.99 -2.32
CA GLY A 64 4.12 4.51 -3.47
C GLY A 64 3.54 3.94 -4.77
N GLY A 65 3.89 4.53 -5.91
CA GLY A 65 3.36 4.11 -7.21
C GLY A 65 1.88 4.46 -7.41
N LEU A 66 1.35 5.44 -6.66
CA LEU A 66 0.01 5.96 -6.86
C LEU A 66 -0.12 6.47 -8.30
N SER A 67 -1.14 5.98 -9.00
CA SER A 67 -1.48 6.39 -10.35
C SER A 67 -2.98 6.23 -10.57
N GLN A 68 -3.53 6.98 -11.54
CA GLN A 68 -4.94 6.88 -11.88
C GLN A 68 -5.30 5.46 -12.33
N THR A 69 -4.45 4.83 -13.15
CA THR A 69 -4.62 3.44 -13.61
C THR A 69 -4.69 2.45 -12.45
N LEU A 70 -3.83 2.61 -11.43
CA LEU A 70 -3.87 1.76 -10.24
C LEU A 70 -5.18 1.96 -9.46
N LEU A 71 -5.59 3.22 -9.25
CA LEU A 71 -6.84 3.52 -8.54
C LEU A 71 -8.05 2.93 -9.27
N ASP A 72 -8.14 3.12 -10.58
CA ASP A 72 -9.24 2.60 -11.39
C ASP A 72 -9.31 1.07 -11.32
N GLN A 73 -8.16 0.39 -11.43
CA GLN A 73 -8.12 -1.07 -11.34
C GLN A 73 -8.49 -1.56 -9.94
N LEU A 74 -8.05 -0.88 -8.87
CA LEU A 74 -8.45 -1.22 -7.51
C LEU A 74 -9.95 -0.99 -7.30
N TYR A 75 -10.50 0.12 -7.77
CA TYR A 75 -11.94 0.36 -7.64
C TYR A 75 -12.79 -0.66 -8.40
N ALA A 76 -12.29 -1.20 -9.52
CA ALA A 76 -12.96 -2.27 -10.25
C ALA A 76 -12.85 -3.65 -9.55
N LEU A 77 -11.73 -3.90 -8.86
CA LEU A 77 -11.40 -5.21 -8.29
C LEU A 77 -11.92 -5.40 -6.86
N LEU A 78 -11.92 -4.33 -6.05
CA LEU A 78 -12.18 -4.41 -4.62
C LEU A 78 -13.66 -4.61 -4.30
N LYS A 79 -13.92 -5.47 -3.32
CA LYS A 79 -15.28 -5.72 -2.82
C LYS A 79 -15.80 -4.51 -2.03
N PRO A 80 -17.12 -4.26 -2.01
CA PRO A 80 -17.72 -3.33 -1.06
C PRO A 80 -17.27 -3.64 0.38
N GLY A 81 -16.89 -2.60 1.12
CA GLY A 81 -16.36 -2.73 2.48
C GLY A 81 -14.83 -2.86 2.58
N THR A 82 -14.12 -3.05 1.46
CA THR A 82 -12.65 -3.03 1.45
C THR A 82 -12.16 -1.62 1.82
N ARG A 83 -11.23 -1.53 2.79
CA ARG A 83 -10.62 -0.25 3.16
C ARG A 83 -9.41 0.05 2.28
N LEU A 84 -9.39 1.21 1.62
CA LEU A 84 -8.25 1.67 0.84
C LEU A 84 -7.62 2.89 1.52
N VAL A 85 -6.32 2.82 1.80
CA VAL A 85 -5.52 3.92 2.33
C VAL A 85 -4.40 4.19 1.34
N ALA A 86 -4.16 5.47 1.02
CA ALA A 86 -3.09 5.87 0.13
C ALA A 86 -2.36 7.08 0.70
N HIS A 87 -1.04 7.07 0.61
CA HIS A 87 -0.20 8.22 0.97
C HIS A 87 0.26 8.92 -0.30
N ALA A 88 0.23 10.25 -0.26
CA ALA A 88 0.76 11.14 -1.28
C ALA A 88 1.82 12.04 -0.65
N VAL A 89 2.93 12.25 -1.36
CA VAL A 89 4.06 13.08 -0.90
C VAL A 89 4.58 14.03 -1.98
N THR A 90 3.95 13.99 -3.16
CA THR A 90 4.21 14.93 -4.26
C THR A 90 2.92 15.67 -4.59
N LEU A 91 3.02 16.89 -5.12
CA LEU A 91 1.87 17.71 -5.49
C LEU A 91 0.92 16.98 -6.47
N GLU A 92 1.47 16.23 -7.41
CA GLU A 92 0.69 15.44 -8.38
C GLU A 92 -0.10 14.33 -7.68
N SER A 93 0.55 13.61 -6.77
CA SER A 93 -0.12 12.55 -5.99
C SER A 93 -1.16 13.11 -5.02
N GLU A 94 -0.92 14.29 -4.45
CA GLU A 94 -1.88 14.98 -3.56
C GLU A 94 -3.12 15.44 -4.33
N ALA A 95 -2.94 16.05 -5.50
CA ALA A 95 -4.04 16.43 -6.38
C ALA A 95 -4.88 15.22 -6.79
N MET A 96 -4.23 14.08 -7.08
CA MET A 96 -4.91 12.83 -7.39
C MET A 96 -5.75 12.32 -6.21
N LEU A 97 -5.23 12.34 -4.98
CA LEU A 97 -6.01 11.96 -3.80
C LEU A 97 -7.16 12.93 -3.50
N ALA A 98 -6.97 14.23 -3.74
CA ALA A 98 -8.04 15.22 -3.61
C ALA A 98 -9.18 14.96 -4.60
N MET A 99 -8.86 14.66 -5.86
CA MET A 99 -9.85 14.29 -6.88
C MET A 99 -10.56 12.97 -6.53
N ALA A 100 -9.81 11.96 -6.09
CA ALA A 100 -10.38 10.68 -5.66
C ALA A 100 -11.32 10.85 -4.46
N HIS A 101 -10.93 11.67 -3.47
CA HIS A 101 -11.77 12.03 -2.32
C HIS A 101 -13.05 12.75 -2.74
N ALA A 102 -12.95 13.74 -3.63
CA ALA A 102 -14.13 14.44 -4.15
C ALA A 102 -15.10 13.49 -4.88
N ALA A 103 -14.57 12.51 -5.61
CA ALA A 103 -15.38 11.56 -6.40
C ALA A 103 -15.96 10.39 -5.59
N LYS A 104 -15.25 9.91 -4.57
CA LYS A 104 -15.58 8.66 -3.84
C LYS A 104 -15.84 8.87 -2.34
N GLY A 105 -15.63 10.08 -1.82
CA GLY A 105 -15.76 10.40 -0.41
C GLY A 105 -14.62 9.83 0.44
N GLY A 106 -14.93 9.49 1.69
CA GLY A 106 -13.95 9.06 2.69
C GLY A 106 -13.33 10.23 3.44
N SER A 107 -12.15 10.01 4.03
CA SER A 107 -11.41 11.01 4.78
C SER A 107 -10.12 11.38 4.07
N LEU A 108 -9.85 12.68 3.94
CA LEU A 108 -8.58 13.21 3.46
C LEU A 108 -7.93 14.02 4.60
N LEU A 109 -6.71 13.65 4.96
CA LEU A 109 -5.93 14.32 6.00
C LEU A 109 -4.60 14.79 5.40
N ARG A 110 -4.23 16.04 5.68
CA ARG A 110 -2.89 16.56 5.44
C ARG A 110 -2.13 16.57 6.76
N VAL A 111 -0.96 15.96 6.78
CA VAL A 111 -0.06 15.91 7.94
C VAL A 111 1.23 16.63 7.59
N GLU A 112 1.59 17.65 8.36
CA GLU A 112 2.83 18.40 8.22
C GLU A 112 3.66 18.21 9.48
N LEU A 113 4.92 17.82 9.30
CA LEU A 113 5.89 17.64 10.37
C LEU A 113 7.13 18.46 10.03
N ALA A 114 7.57 19.31 10.97
CA ALA A 114 8.75 20.13 10.83
C ALA A 114 9.62 19.97 12.08
N GLU A 115 10.93 19.82 11.88
CA GLU A 115 11.93 19.71 12.94
C GLU A 115 13.04 20.73 12.67
N SER A 116 13.51 21.40 13.72
CA SER A 116 14.64 22.32 13.66
C SER A 116 15.89 21.59 14.15
N GLN A 117 16.98 21.67 13.38
CA GLN A 117 18.30 21.20 13.83
C GLN A 117 19.17 22.41 14.20
N PRO A 118 20.00 22.32 15.26
CA PRO A 118 20.93 23.38 15.66
C PRO A 118 22.05 23.64 14.65
#